data_AF-A0A2R6FNY0-F1
#
_entry.id   AF-A0A2R6FNY0-F1
#
_cell.length_a   1.000
_cell.length_b   1.000
_cell.length_c   1.000
_cell.angle_alpha   90.00
_cell.angle_beta   90.00
_cell.angle_gamma   90.00
#
_symmetry.space_group_name_H-M   'P 1'
#
loop_
_entity.id
_entity.type
_entity.pdbx_description
1 polymer ?
#
loop_
_entity_poly.entity_id
_entity_poly.type
_entity_poly.pdbx_seq_one_letter_code
_entity_poly.pdbx_strand_id
1 'polypeptide(L)'
;MSRRARLRTASDHAAIVAAALAPDNTAEMATSVEGETIETTITRETTGGLRTTVDDYVVNLSVAERVAGAAEQRTTDRGIDHDADRTAANRATDQPRPTDDDHAVDETQTTDDTNS
;
A
#
# COMPACT_ATOMS: atom_id res chain seq x y z
N MET A 1 45.08 5.22 -0.29
CA MET A 1 44.35 6.05 -1.28
C MET A 1 43.00 5.40 -1.45
N SER A 2 41.93 6.09 -1.06
CA SER A 2 40.57 5.59 -1.24
C SER A 2 40.10 5.80 -2.69
N ARG A 3 39.29 4.89 -3.18
CA ARG A 3 38.60 4.94 -4.48
C ARG A 3 37.14 5.27 -4.21
N ARG A 4 36.52 6.02 -5.11
CA ARG A 4 35.15 6.51 -4.94
C ARG A 4 34.33 6.28 -6.20
N ALA A 5 33.10 5.82 -6.02
CA ALA A 5 32.06 5.81 -7.04
C ALA A 5 30.87 6.68 -6.58
N ARG A 6 30.23 7.36 -7.53
CA ARG A 6 29.00 8.13 -7.30
C ARG A 6 27.97 7.67 -8.32
N LEU A 7 26.88 7.11 -7.83
CA LEU A 7 25.78 6.59 -8.64
C LEU A 7 24.59 7.52 -8.46
N ARG A 8 23.92 7.83 -9.58
CA ARG A 8 22.68 8.61 -9.60
C ARG A 8 21.63 7.82 -10.36
N THR A 9 20.49 7.65 -9.74
CA THR A 9 19.37 6.89 -10.29
C THR A 9 18.12 7.73 -10.20
N ALA A 10 17.42 7.89 -11.32
CA ALA A 10 16.09 8.48 -11.35
C ALA A 10 15.05 7.43 -10.94
N SER A 11 14.09 7.83 -10.10
CA SER A 11 13.05 6.97 -9.54
C SER A 11 11.86 7.81 -9.08
N ASP A 12 10.67 7.45 -9.54
CA ASP A 12 9.39 8.03 -9.09
C ASP A 12 9.09 7.65 -7.62
N HIS A 13 9.86 6.70 -7.06
CA HIS A 13 9.72 6.21 -5.69
C HIS A 13 11.00 6.43 -4.87
N ALA A 14 11.79 7.45 -5.21
CA ALA A 14 13.12 7.66 -4.65
C ALA A 14 13.20 7.58 -3.12
N ALA A 15 12.24 8.17 -2.41
CA ALA A 15 12.22 8.13 -0.94
C ALA A 15 11.98 6.71 -0.38
N ILE A 16 11.08 5.95 -0.99
CA ILE A 16 10.76 4.57 -0.57
C ILE A 16 11.95 3.66 -0.85
N VAL A 17 12.54 3.78 -2.04
CA VAL A 17 13.69 3.00 -2.46
C VAL A 17 14.90 3.30 -1.57
N ALA A 18 15.17 4.57 -1.27
CA ALA A 18 16.24 4.94 -0.35
C ALA A 18 16.02 4.39 1.08
N ALA A 19 14.79 4.37 1.57
CA ALA A 19 14.45 3.77 2.85
C ALA A 19 14.69 2.24 2.84
N ALA A 20 14.38 1.57 1.72
CA ALA A 20 14.62 0.13 1.55
C ALA A 20 16.12 -0.21 1.43
N LEU A 21 16.95 0.71 0.93
CA LEU A 21 18.41 0.55 0.86
C LEU A 21 19.13 0.85 2.18
N ALA A 22 18.51 1.64 3.07
CA ALA A 22 19.13 2.09 4.31
C ALA A 22 19.70 0.96 5.20
N PRO A 23 19.06 -0.21 5.36
CA PRO A 23 19.57 -1.29 6.21
C PRO A 23 20.91 -1.88 5.73
N ASP A 24 21.17 -1.89 4.42
CA ASP A 24 22.38 -2.47 3.84
C ASP A 24 23.51 -1.44 3.69
N ASN A 25 23.22 -0.15 3.94
CA ASN A 25 24.22 0.90 3.87
C ASN A 25 25.23 0.74 5.02
N THR A 26 26.50 0.65 4.63
CA THR A 26 27.63 0.65 5.56
C THR A 26 28.17 2.07 5.77
N ALA A 27 29.07 2.29 6.73
CA ALA A 27 29.72 3.59 6.92
C ALA A 27 30.53 4.09 5.70
N GLU A 28 30.85 3.18 4.78
CA GLU A 28 31.54 3.45 3.52
C GLU A 28 30.57 3.84 2.37
N MET A 29 29.26 3.87 2.67
CA MET A 29 28.17 4.18 1.75
C MET A 29 27.33 5.34 2.30
N ALA A 30 27.08 6.33 1.46
CA ALA A 30 26.19 7.44 1.80
C ALA A 30 25.13 7.57 0.71
N THR A 31 23.88 7.44 1.09
CA THR A 31 22.72 7.54 0.19
C THR A 31 21.89 8.77 0.58
N SER A 32 21.53 9.57 -0.42
CA SER A 32 20.69 10.76 -0.26
C SER A 32 19.66 10.81 -1.39
N VAL A 33 18.57 11.52 -1.15
CA VAL A 33 17.50 11.72 -2.14
C VAL A 33 17.34 13.21 -2.40
N GLU A 34 17.32 13.56 -3.67
CA GLU A 34 17.01 14.90 -4.18
C GLU A 34 15.87 14.78 -5.20
N GLY A 35 14.64 15.09 -4.75
CA GLY A 35 13.44 14.87 -5.56
C GLY A 35 13.29 13.40 -5.97
N GLU A 36 13.29 13.14 -7.27
CA GLU A 36 13.21 11.80 -7.87
C GLU A 36 14.60 11.18 -8.14
N THR A 37 15.67 11.78 -7.61
CA THR A 37 17.03 11.25 -7.79
C THR A 37 17.55 10.67 -6.50
N ILE A 38 17.94 9.40 -6.53
CA ILE A 38 18.71 8.74 -5.49
C ILE A 38 20.19 8.90 -5.85
N GLU A 39 20.97 9.46 -4.94
CA GLU A 39 22.40 9.56 -5.07
C GLU A 39 23.10 8.75 -4.01
N THR A 40 23.95 7.81 -4.44
CA THR A 40 24.76 6.98 -3.56
C THR A 40 26.24 7.17 -3.86
N THR A 41 27.00 7.50 -2.81
CA THR A 41 28.46 7.57 -2.84
C THR A 41 29.04 6.38 -2.09
N ILE A 42 29.95 5.65 -2.75
CA ILE A 42 30.64 4.49 -2.18
C ILE A 42 32.14 4.79 -2.17
N THR A 43 32.79 4.61 -1.02
CA THR A 43 34.23 4.83 -0.86
C THR A 43 34.90 3.55 -0.37
N ARG A 44 35.89 3.01 -1.09
CA ARG A 44 36.63 1.78 -0.72
C ARG A 44 38.13 1.95 -0.87
N GLU A 45 38.91 1.19 -0.10
CA GLU A 45 40.38 1.25 -0.21
C GLU A 45 40.94 0.61 -1.46
N THR A 46 40.24 -0.30 -2.13
CA THR A 46 40.75 -0.97 -3.34
C THR A 46 39.76 -0.85 -4.49
N THR A 47 40.26 -0.85 -5.73
CA THR A 47 39.40 -0.86 -6.92
C THR A 47 38.56 -2.15 -6.99
N GLY A 48 39.12 -3.30 -6.59
CA GLY A 48 38.40 -4.56 -6.52
C GLY A 48 37.23 -4.51 -5.52
N GLY A 49 37.48 -4.01 -4.31
CA GLY A 49 36.45 -3.83 -3.30
C GLY A 49 35.38 -2.82 -3.73
N LEU A 50 35.78 -1.74 -4.40
CA LEU A 50 34.83 -0.78 -4.98
C LEU A 50 33.92 -1.45 -6.00
N ARG A 51 34.48 -2.22 -6.94
CA ARG A 51 33.71 -2.93 -7.97
C ARG A 51 32.68 -3.86 -7.34
N THR A 52 33.11 -4.73 -6.43
CA THR A 52 32.20 -5.67 -5.74
C THR A 52 31.07 -4.93 -5.03
N THR A 53 31.38 -3.85 -4.31
CA THR A 53 30.34 -3.10 -3.57
C THR A 53 29.36 -2.38 -4.51
N VAL A 54 29.85 -1.87 -5.65
CA VAL A 54 28.99 -1.28 -6.67
C VAL A 54 28.09 -2.34 -7.29
N ASP A 55 28.64 -3.52 -7.63
CA ASP A 55 27.89 -4.64 -8.19
C ASP A 55 26.75 -5.07 -7.24
N ASP A 56 27.08 -5.27 -5.95
CA ASP A 56 26.11 -5.64 -4.91
C ASP A 56 25.04 -4.54 -4.71
N TYR A 57 25.47 -3.27 -4.66
CA TYR A 57 24.56 -2.13 -4.51
C TYR A 57 23.55 -2.04 -5.65
N VAL A 58 23.98 -2.23 -6.91
CA VAL A 58 23.08 -2.15 -8.07
C VAL A 58 22.03 -3.28 -8.04
N VAL A 59 22.41 -4.46 -7.55
CA VAL A 59 21.46 -5.56 -7.32
C VAL A 59 20.44 -5.17 -6.25
N ASN A 60 20.88 -4.68 -5.09
CA ASN A 60 19.99 -4.26 -4.00
C ASN A 60 19.05 -3.12 -4.44
N LEU A 61 19.56 -2.14 -5.19
CA LEU A 61 18.78 -1.05 -5.79
C LEU A 61 17.68 -1.59 -6.71
N SER A 62 18.01 -2.55 -7.57
CA SER A 62 17.05 -3.16 -8.49
C SER A 62 15.93 -3.90 -7.75
N VAL A 63 16.23 -4.52 -6.62
CA VAL A 63 15.23 -5.18 -5.77
C VAL A 63 14.36 -4.15 -5.07
N ALA A 64 14.97 -3.11 -4.49
CA ALA A 64 14.25 -2.03 -3.81
C ALA A 64 13.24 -1.32 -4.74
N GLU A 65 13.64 -1.03 -6.00
CA GLU A 65 12.75 -0.47 -7.03
C GLU A 65 11.52 -1.36 -7.29
N ARG A 66 11.74 -2.66 -7.48
CA ARG A 66 10.65 -3.61 -7.71
C ARG A 66 9.69 -3.69 -6.52
N VAL A 67 10.23 -3.66 -5.30
CA VAL A 67 9.42 -3.70 -4.08
C VAL A 67 8.60 -2.41 -3.95
N ALA A 68 9.18 -1.25 -4.25
CA ALA A 68 8.49 0.04 -4.21
C ALA A 68 7.31 0.07 -5.19
N GLY A 69 7.52 -0.29 -6.46
CA GLY A 69 6.44 -0.34 -7.45
C GLY A 69 5.34 -1.35 -7.08
N ALA A 70 5.70 -2.52 -6.52
CA ALA A 70 4.72 -3.50 -6.07
C ALA A 70 3.91 -3.06 -4.83
N ALA A 71 4.48 -2.19 -3.98
CA ALA A 71 3.78 -1.63 -2.84
C ALA A 71 2.75 -0.58 -3.27
N GLU A 72 3.07 0.24 -4.28
CA GLU A 72 2.14 1.20 -4.86
C GLU A 72 0.94 0.50 -5.54
N GLN A 73 1.21 -0.53 -6.34
CA GLN A 73 0.15 -1.32 -7.01
C GLN A 73 -0.85 -1.90 -5.99
N ARG A 74 -0.34 -2.47 -4.89
CA ARG A 74 -1.20 -3.02 -3.82
C ARG A 74 -1.99 -1.96 -3.07
N THR A 75 -1.45 -0.75 -2.95
CA THR A 75 -2.17 0.38 -2.33
C THR A 75 -3.32 0.83 -3.24
N THR A 76 -3.08 0.87 -4.55
CA THR A 76 -4.09 1.20 -5.56
C THR A 76 -5.22 0.18 -5.59
N ASP A 77 -4.89 -1.11 -5.62
CA ASP A 77 -5.86 -2.22 -5.65
C ASP A 77 -6.78 -2.20 -4.42
N ARG A 78 -6.20 -2.01 -3.23
CA ARG A 78 -6.97 -1.88 -1.98
C ARG A 78 -7.89 -0.64 -1.94
N GLY A 79 -7.47 0.45 -2.57
CA GLY A 79 -8.30 1.65 -2.67
C GLY A 79 -9.60 1.39 -3.45
N ILE A 80 -9.50 0.62 -4.53
CA ILE A 80 -10.65 0.24 -5.37
C ILE A 80 -11.63 -0.63 -4.58
N ASP A 81 -11.11 -1.61 -3.82
CA ASP A 81 -11.95 -2.48 -2.98
C ASP A 81 -12.66 -1.72 -1.85
N HIS A 82 -11.98 -0.78 -1.20
CA HIS A 82 -12.57 0.02 -0.12
C HIS A 82 -13.62 1.03 -0.60
N ASP A 83 -13.45 1.65 -1.77
CA ASP A 83 -14.47 2.55 -2.33
C ASP A 83 -15.72 1.78 -2.79
N ALA A 84 -15.56 0.55 -3.29
CA ALA A 84 -16.68 -0.32 -3.61
C ALA A 84 -17.51 -0.69 -2.36
N ASP A 85 -16.83 -1.04 -1.25
CA ASP A 85 -17.48 -1.37 0.02
C ASP A 85 -18.17 -0.15 0.67
N ARG A 86 -17.51 1.02 0.64
CA ARG A 86 -18.08 2.26 1.18
C ARG A 86 -19.30 2.76 0.38
N THR A 87 -19.29 2.59 -0.94
CA THR A 87 -20.44 2.93 -1.80
C THR A 87 -21.63 2.01 -1.55
N ALA A 88 -21.39 0.73 -1.25
CA ALA A 88 -22.44 -0.21 -0.86
C ALA A 88 -23.02 0.09 0.52
N ALA A 89 -22.17 0.37 1.52
CA ALA A 89 -22.60 0.69 2.88
C ALA A 89 -23.45 1.97 2.97
N ASN A 90 -23.07 3.02 2.22
CA ASN A 90 -23.83 4.28 2.19
C ASN A 90 -25.20 4.14 1.50
N ARG A 91 -25.38 3.15 0.61
CA ARG A 91 -26.67 2.87 -0.04
C ARG A 91 -27.64 2.13 0.89
N ALA A 92 -27.12 1.38 1.86
CA ALA A 92 -27.93 0.61 2.82
C ALA A 92 -28.55 1.48 3.93
N THR A 93 -27.99 2.65 4.23
CA THR A 93 -28.48 3.54 5.30
C THR A 93 -29.50 4.59 4.84
N ASP A 94 -29.78 4.70 3.54
CA ASP A 94 -30.71 5.69 2.97
C ASP A 94 -32.10 5.10 2.64
N GLN A 95 -32.39 3.85 3.04
CA GLN A 95 -33.76 3.35 2.96
C GLN A 95 -34.56 3.81 4.19
N PRO A 96 -35.62 4.61 4.03
CA PRO A 96 -36.52 4.91 5.13
C PRO A 96 -37.21 3.60 5.57
N ARG A 97 -37.02 3.24 6.84
CA ARG A 97 -37.69 2.10 7.49
C ARG A 97 -39.21 2.30 7.38
N PRO A 98 -39.98 1.36 6.79
CA PRO A 98 -41.43 1.43 6.84
C PRO A 98 -41.86 1.20 8.29
N THR A 99 -42.60 2.15 8.84
CA THR A 99 -43.27 2.00 10.13
C THR A 99 -44.52 1.17 9.89
N ASP A 100 -44.49 -0.10 10.28
CA ASP A 100 -45.68 -0.93 10.40
C ASP A 100 -46.51 -0.42 11.58
N ASP A 101 -47.41 0.51 11.30
CA ASP A 101 -48.53 0.88 12.16
C ASP A 101 -49.76 0.97 11.27
N ASP A 102 -50.54 -0.11 11.22
CA ASP A 102 -51.97 0.05 11.06
C ASP A 102 -52.74 -1.06 11.79
N HIS A 103 -53.37 -0.61 12.88
CA HIS A 103 -54.31 -1.32 13.72
C HIS A 103 -55.64 -1.41 12.98
N ALA A 104 -56.14 -2.62 12.69
CA ALA A 104 -57.54 -2.83 12.34
C ALA A 104 -58.13 -3.91 13.25
N VAL A 105 -58.75 -3.45 14.34
CA VAL A 105 -59.74 -4.19 15.10
C VAL A 105 -61.09 -4.02 14.39
N ASP A 106 -61.80 -5.11 14.10
CA ASP A 106 -63.26 -5.11 14.14
C ASP A 106 -63.80 -6.55 14.27
N GLU A 107 -64.59 -6.77 15.31
CA GLU A 107 -65.27 -8.01 15.65
C GLU A 107 -66.68 -8.02 15.05
N THR A 108 -67.18 -9.16 14.56
CA THR A 108 -68.58 -9.59 14.83
C THR A 108 -68.80 -11.07 14.49
N GLN A 109 -69.19 -11.86 15.52
CA GLN A 109 -70.36 -12.77 15.60
C GLN A 109 -70.63 -13.77 14.45
N THR A 110 -71.08 -15.03 14.61
CA THR A 110 -71.75 -15.74 15.72
C THR A 110 -72.01 -17.19 15.24
N THR A 111 -71.85 -18.15 16.16
CA THR A 111 -72.45 -19.51 16.31
C THR A 111 -72.52 -20.48 15.11
N ASP A 112 -72.15 -21.75 15.32
CA ASP A 112 -73.16 -22.74 15.72
C ASP A 112 -72.52 -24.07 16.18
N ASP A 113 -73.18 -24.65 17.17
CA ASP A 113 -72.88 -25.91 17.82
C ASP A 113 -73.15 -27.13 16.91
N THR A 114 -72.50 -28.27 17.19
CA THR A 114 -73.13 -29.59 17.44
C THR A 114 -72.16 -30.78 17.24
N ASN A 115 -71.81 -31.43 18.35
CA ASN A 115 -71.88 -32.88 18.70
C ASN A 115 -71.91 -33.91 17.53
N SER A 116 -71.22 -35.06 17.55
CA SER A 116 -70.93 -36.04 18.61
C SER A 116 -69.78 -36.97 18.21
#